data_AF-A0A9P4Y806-F1
#
_entry.id   AF-A0A9P4Y806-F1
#
_cell.length_a   1.000
_cell.length_b   1.000
_cell.length_c   1.000
_cell.angle_alpha   90.00
_cell.angle_beta   90.00
_cell.angle_gamma   90.00
#
_symmetry.space_group_name_H-M   'P 1'
#
loop_
_entity.id
_entity.type
_entity.pdbx_description
1 polymer ?
#
loop_
_entity_poly.entity_id
_entity_poly.type
_entity_poly.pdbx_seq_one_letter_code
_entity_poly.pdbx_strand_id
1 'polypeptide(L)'
;MSNRVDKPFSKKTEQRNRLFLAVDQFGFEIMLCTACASRSLVCKMMDDTKRCSQCIRRARSCDGCEVPVSALSRIMAEDKKLESKEREAEAKFEEAHRRALEVLDEARMKISESAAHLARLRTQRKSLASRGAQMVSGSMVNAGLESLDELDEQERREEEERNLAASVREVVSAEDILANDPLFGGFDWNSVNPNGAVVDYSGFLQSRVSEASGSRSGAERSS
;
A
#
# COMPACT_ATOMS: atom_id res chain seq x y z
N MET A 1 -65.33 45.62 -81.51
CA MET A 1 -64.27 45.99 -80.55
C MET A 1 -64.67 45.47 -79.18
N SER A 2 -63.87 44.58 -78.58
CA SER A 2 -64.20 43.95 -77.29
C SER A 2 -63.91 44.92 -76.15
N ASN A 3 -64.95 45.56 -75.61
CA ASN A 3 -64.87 46.42 -74.43
C ASN A 3 -64.58 45.55 -73.18
N ARG A 4 -63.30 45.24 -72.95
CA ARG A 4 -62.86 44.61 -71.71
C ARG A 4 -62.86 45.68 -70.63
N VAL A 5 -63.87 45.64 -69.75
CA VAL A 5 -63.93 46.48 -68.56
C VAL A 5 -62.87 45.98 -67.58
N ASP A 6 -61.79 46.75 -67.41
CA ASP A 6 -60.79 46.49 -66.38
C ASP A 6 -61.42 46.75 -65.02
N LYS A 7 -61.70 45.65 -64.29
CA LYS A 7 -62.16 45.74 -62.90
C LYS A 7 -61.00 46.28 -62.06
N PRO A 8 -61.21 47.33 -61.25
CA PRO A 8 -60.16 47.86 -60.39
C PRO A 8 -59.66 46.76 -59.45
N PHE A 9 -58.33 46.67 -59.29
CA PHE A 9 -57.73 45.71 -58.39
C PHE A 9 -58.26 45.91 -56.97
N SER A 10 -58.59 44.81 -56.29
CA SER A 10 -58.96 44.87 -54.89
C SER A 10 -57.81 45.44 -54.06
N LYS A 11 -58.09 46.37 -53.14
CA LYS A 11 -57.11 46.93 -52.18
C LYS A 11 -56.27 45.84 -51.49
N LYS A 12 -56.87 44.66 -51.22
CA LYS A 12 -56.17 43.51 -50.64
C LYS A 12 -55.09 42.93 -51.56
N THR A 13 -55.32 42.92 -52.86
CA THR A 13 -54.34 42.44 -53.86
C THR A 13 -53.15 43.39 -53.96
N GLU A 14 -53.42 44.70 -53.94
CA GLU A 14 -52.39 45.73 -53.95
C GLU A 14 -51.52 45.68 -52.69
N GLN A 15 -52.12 45.57 -51.50
CA GLN A 15 -51.39 45.44 -50.24
C GLN A 15 -50.50 44.19 -50.22
N ARG A 16 -51.01 43.05 -50.70
CA ARG A 16 -50.23 41.81 -50.83
C ARG A 16 -49.05 41.96 -51.78
N ASN A 17 -49.22 42.67 -52.89
CA ASN A 17 -48.14 42.93 -53.83
C ASN A 17 -47.08 43.87 -53.24
N ARG A 18 -47.49 44.91 -52.51
CA ARG A 18 -46.55 45.79 -51.78
C ARG A 18 -45.75 45.01 -50.75
N LEU A 19 -46.40 44.16 -49.96
CA LEU A 19 -45.72 43.31 -48.97
C LEU A 19 -44.77 42.31 -49.64
N PHE A 20 -45.20 41.68 -50.74
CA PHE A 20 -44.34 40.80 -51.53
C PHE A 20 -43.06 41.51 -51.98
N LEU A 21 -43.18 42.70 -52.58
CA LEU A 21 -42.03 43.48 -53.05
C LEU A 21 -41.10 43.88 -51.90
N ALA A 22 -41.67 44.30 -50.77
CA ALA A 22 -40.88 44.62 -49.58
C ALA A 22 -40.08 43.42 -49.06
N VAL A 23 -40.72 42.25 -48.94
CA VAL A 23 -40.04 41.02 -48.48
C VAL A 23 -39.03 40.51 -49.52
N ASP A 24 -39.29 40.67 -50.81
CA ASP A 24 -38.35 40.25 -51.85
C ASP A 24 -37.08 41.12 -51.89
N GLN A 25 -37.24 42.41 -51.63
CA GLN A 25 -36.15 43.39 -51.62
C GLN A 25 -35.36 43.40 -50.31
N PHE A 26 -36.04 43.35 -49.17
CA PHE A 26 -35.42 43.54 -47.84
C PHE A 26 -35.39 42.27 -46.99
N GLY A 27 -36.05 41.19 -47.41
CA GLY A 27 -36.07 39.93 -46.67
C GLY A 27 -34.76 39.17 -46.80
N PHE A 28 -34.46 38.38 -45.77
CA PHE A 28 -33.32 37.46 -45.73
C PHE A 28 -33.70 36.09 -46.27
N GLU A 29 -32.69 35.37 -46.75
CA GLU A 29 -32.85 34.00 -47.22
C GLU A 29 -33.03 33.05 -46.04
N ILE A 30 -34.13 32.33 -46.06
CA ILE A 30 -34.47 31.30 -45.08
C ILE A 30 -34.43 29.92 -45.73
N MET A 31 -34.50 28.89 -44.90
CA MET A 31 -34.71 27.52 -45.37
C MET A 31 -35.96 27.41 -46.25
N LEU A 32 -35.86 26.63 -47.32
CA LEU A 32 -36.91 26.51 -48.32
C LEU A 32 -38.18 25.90 -47.70
N CYS A 33 -39.32 26.57 -47.88
CA CYS A 33 -40.63 26.00 -47.57
C CYS A 33 -41.03 24.95 -48.62
N THR A 34 -41.95 24.03 -48.32
CA THR A 34 -42.30 22.92 -49.23
C THR A 34 -42.77 23.42 -50.60
N ALA A 35 -43.49 24.55 -50.63
CA ALA A 35 -43.99 25.17 -51.87
C ALA A 35 -42.89 25.84 -52.72
N CYS A 36 -41.83 26.36 -52.08
CA CYS A 36 -40.67 26.95 -52.76
C CYS A 36 -39.70 25.86 -53.20
N ALA A 37 -39.46 24.85 -52.35
CA ALA A 37 -38.58 23.71 -52.62
C ALA A 37 -39.03 22.93 -53.86
N SER A 38 -40.33 22.59 -53.95
CA SER A 38 -40.92 21.90 -55.11
C SER A 38 -40.81 22.65 -56.43
N ARG A 39 -40.44 23.93 -56.41
CA ARG A 39 -40.30 24.79 -57.60
C ARG A 39 -38.91 25.43 -57.72
N SER A 40 -37.95 24.98 -56.91
CA SER A 40 -36.59 25.51 -56.85
C SER A 40 -36.54 27.05 -56.79
N LEU A 41 -37.40 27.66 -55.99
CA LEU A 41 -37.45 29.11 -55.78
C LEU A 41 -36.74 29.48 -54.47
N VAL A 42 -36.02 30.61 -54.47
CA VAL A 42 -35.42 31.16 -53.24
C VAL A 42 -36.53 31.63 -52.30
N CYS A 43 -36.41 31.24 -51.03
CA CYS A 43 -37.36 31.57 -49.99
C CYS A 43 -36.83 32.77 -49.18
N LYS A 44 -37.44 33.95 -49.38
CA LYS A 44 -37.11 35.16 -48.60
C LYS A 44 -38.22 35.48 -47.62
N MET A 45 -37.85 35.86 -46.39
CA MET A 45 -38.78 36.23 -45.33
C MET A 45 -38.27 37.46 -44.58
N MET A 46 -39.17 38.22 -43.97
CA MET A 46 -38.85 39.29 -43.02
C MET A 46 -39.31 38.87 -41.62
N ASP A 47 -38.66 39.40 -40.57
CA ASP A 47 -38.90 39.03 -39.16
C ASP A 47 -40.37 39.15 -38.74
N ASP A 48 -41.08 40.16 -39.24
CA ASP A 48 -42.48 40.42 -38.87
C ASP A 48 -43.49 39.55 -39.66
N THR A 49 -43.01 38.72 -40.59
CA THR A 49 -43.87 37.98 -41.52
C THR A 49 -43.70 36.47 -41.39
N LYS A 50 -44.77 35.78 -41.03
CA LYS A 50 -44.81 34.30 -40.99
C LYS A 50 -44.82 33.64 -42.38
N ARG A 51 -44.67 34.40 -43.46
CA ARG A 51 -44.81 33.91 -44.85
C ARG A 51 -43.70 34.45 -45.73
N CYS A 52 -43.11 33.59 -46.53
CA CYS A 52 -42.10 34.00 -47.49
C CYS A 52 -42.70 34.77 -48.67
N SER A 53 -41.85 35.50 -49.40
CA SER A 53 -42.24 36.34 -50.55
C SER A 53 -43.13 35.57 -51.56
N GLN A 54 -42.74 34.35 -51.93
CA GLN A 54 -43.49 33.54 -52.89
C GLN A 54 -44.85 33.07 -52.35
N CYS A 55 -44.93 32.70 -51.07
CA CYS A 55 -46.19 32.31 -50.43
C CYS A 55 -47.12 33.52 -50.25
N ILE A 56 -46.59 34.70 -49.94
CA ILE A 56 -47.35 35.96 -49.90
C ILE A 56 -47.94 36.24 -51.28
N ARG A 57 -47.12 36.20 -52.35
CA ARG A 57 -47.58 36.45 -53.73
C ARG A 57 -48.73 35.53 -54.14
N ARG A 58 -48.69 34.27 -53.71
CA ARG A 58 -49.70 33.23 -54.04
C ARG A 58 -50.86 33.14 -53.05
N ALA A 59 -50.82 33.91 -51.96
CA ALA A 59 -51.77 33.81 -50.85
C ALA A 59 -51.93 32.37 -50.31
N ARG A 60 -50.81 31.69 -50.08
CA ARG A 60 -50.77 30.35 -49.44
C ARG A 60 -50.17 30.44 -48.04
N SER A 61 -50.40 29.40 -47.23
CA SER A 61 -49.64 29.19 -46.00
C SER A 61 -48.17 28.92 -46.32
N CYS A 62 -47.29 29.25 -45.38
CA CYS A 62 -45.86 29.01 -45.47
C CYS A 62 -45.47 28.14 -44.28
N ASP A 63 -44.72 27.08 -44.56
CA ASP A 63 -44.15 26.13 -43.61
C ASP A 63 -42.63 26.29 -43.48
N GLY A 64 -42.07 27.35 -44.08
CA GLY A 64 -40.64 27.68 -43.95
C GLY A 64 -40.31 28.19 -42.55
N CYS A 65 -39.13 27.83 -42.05
CA CYS A 65 -38.60 28.30 -40.78
C CYS A 65 -38.12 29.75 -40.89
N GLU A 66 -38.31 30.54 -39.83
CA GLU A 66 -37.87 31.95 -39.75
C GLU A 66 -36.34 32.10 -39.59
N VAL A 67 -35.59 31.00 -39.51
CA VAL A 67 -34.13 31.02 -39.29
C VAL A 67 -33.40 31.37 -40.60
N PRO A 68 -32.61 32.46 -40.64
CA PRO A 68 -31.80 32.79 -41.81
C PRO A 68 -30.70 31.75 -42.04
N VAL A 69 -30.46 31.40 -43.30
CA VAL A 69 -29.40 30.45 -43.68
C VAL A 69 -28.01 30.97 -43.30
N SER A 70 -27.82 32.28 -43.35
CA SER A 70 -26.57 32.95 -42.95
C SER A 70 -26.31 32.83 -41.45
N ALA A 71 -27.34 32.95 -40.62
CA ALA A 71 -27.22 32.77 -39.17
C ALA A 71 -26.87 31.33 -38.82
N LEU A 72 -27.53 30.35 -39.45
CA LEU A 72 -27.22 28.94 -39.24
C LEU A 72 -25.77 28.61 -39.65
N SER A 73 -25.33 29.09 -40.82
CA SER A 73 -23.95 28.91 -41.29
C SER A 73 -22.92 29.47 -40.31
N ARG A 74 -23.20 30.65 -39.73
CA ARG A 74 -22.33 31.27 -38.72
C ARG A 74 -22.30 30.46 -37.43
N ILE A 75 -23.45 29.97 -36.96
CA ILE A 75 -23.54 29.12 -35.77
C ILE A 75 -22.72 27.85 -35.99
N MET A 76 -22.88 27.17 -37.11
CA MET A 76 -22.11 25.96 -37.44
C MET A 76 -20.60 26.21 -37.51
N ALA A 77 -20.18 27.36 -38.03
CA ALA A 77 -18.76 27.71 -38.09
C ALA A 77 -18.16 27.99 -36.70
N GLU A 78 -18.89 28.69 -35.83
CA GLU A 78 -18.45 28.91 -34.45
C GLU A 78 -18.49 27.63 -33.64
N ASP A 79 -19.49 26.77 -33.83
CA ASP A 79 -19.59 25.45 -33.19
C ASP A 79 -18.36 24.59 -33.52
N LYS A 80 -18.03 24.44 -34.80
CA LYS A 80 -16.82 23.73 -35.23
C LYS A 80 -15.52 24.32 -34.64
N LYS A 81 -15.47 25.64 -34.48
CA LYS A 81 -14.32 26.33 -33.87
C LYS A 81 -14.26 26.07 -32.37
N LEU A 82 -15.40 25.96 -31.69
CA LEU A 82 -15.48 25.59 -30.28
C LEU A 82 -15.06 24.13 -30.08
N GLU A 83 -15.55 23.19 -30.90
CA GLU A 83 -15.12 21.79 -30.86
C GLU A 83 -13.59 21.63 -31.01
N SER A 84 -12.97 22.43 -31.89
CA SER A 84 -11.51 22.42 -32.05
C SER A 84 -10.79 22.89 -30.78
N LYS A 85 -11.30 23.95 -30.15
CA LYS A 85 -10.73 24.49 -28.91
C LYS A 85 -10.94 23.56 -27.73
N GLU A 86 -12.09 22.89 -27.66
CA GLU A 86 -12.41 21.88 -26.66
C GLU A 86 -11.42 20.73 -26.76
N ARG A 87 -11.23 20.16 -27.96
CA ARG A 87 -10.26 19.09 -28.19
C ARG A 87 -8.83 19.47 -27.80
N GLU A 88 -8.41 20.70 -28.10
CA GLU A 88 -7.09 21.21 -27.68
C GLU A 88 -6.97 21.36 -26.16
N ALA A 89 -8.05 21.79 -25.49
CA ALA A 89 -8.10 21.92 -24.04
C ALA A 89 -8.09 20.54 -23.36
N GLU A 90 -8.85 19.58 -23.88
CA GLU A 90 -8.84 18.19 -23.43
C GLU A 90 -7.45 17.57 -23.55
N ALA A 91 -6.78 17.71 -24.70
CA ALA A 91 -5.43 17.18 -24.87
C ALA A 91 -4.41 17.77 -23.88
N LYS A 92 -4.50 19.08 -23.60
CA LYS A 92 -3.67 19.75 -22.58
C LYS A 92 -3.98 19.25 -21.17
N PHE A 93 -5.26 19.06 -20.86
CA PHE A 93 -5.69 18.53 -19.58
C PHE A 93 -5.18 17.10 -19.38
N GLU A 94 -5.35 16.23 -20.37
CA GLU A 94 -4.86 14.85 -20.32
C GLU A 94 -3.34 14.78 -20.14
N GLU A 95 -2.59 15.62 -20.84
CA GLU A 95 -1.14 15.71 -20.68
C GLU A 95 -0.75 16.18 -19.27
N ALA A 96 -1.40 17.21 -18.75
CA ALA A 96 -1.16 17.70 -17.39
C ALA A 96 -1.53 16.65 -16.33
N HIS A 97 -2.66 15.95 -16.52
CA HIS A 97 -3.10 14.88 -15.63
C HIS A 97 -2.11 13.71 -15.62
N ARG A 98 -1.60 13.31 -16.79
CA ARG A 98 -0.57 12.26 -16.89
C ARG A 98 0.70 12.63 -16.13
N ARG A 99 1.21 13.85 -16.33
CA ARG A 99 2.39 14.36 -15.59
C ARG A 99 2.15 14.38 -14.08
N ALA A 100 0.95 14.76 -13.64
CA ALA A 100 0.60 14.77 -12.23
C ALA A 100 0.63 13.36 -11.61
N LEU A 101 0.14 12.35 -12.34
CA LEU A 101 0.19 10.95 -11.90
C LEU A 101 1.63 10.45 -11.78
N GLU A 102 2.49 10.76 -12.76
CA GLU A 102 3.92 10.39 -12.71
C GLU A 102 4.62 10.95 -11.46
N VAL A 103 4.38 12.23 -11.14
CA VAL A 103 4.93 12.87 -9.94
C VAL A 103 4.41 12.23 -8.65
N LEU A 104 3.13 11.88 -8.61
CA LEU A 104 2.52 11.21 -7.45
C LEU A 104 3.11 9.81 -7.24
N ASP A 105 3.33 9.05 -8.31
CA ASP A 105 3.94 7.73 -8.23
C ASP A 105 5.39 7.81 -7.75
N GLU A 106 6.18 8.75 -8.26
CA GLU A 106 7.54 8.98 -7.76
C GLU A 106 7.56 9.34 -6.27
N ALA A 107 6.67 10.22 -5.82
CA ALA A 107 6.55 10.60 -4.42
C ALA A 107 6.15 9.39 -3.56
N ARG A 108 5.20 8.57 -4.03
CA ARG A 108 4.77 7.34 -3.37
C ARG A 108 5.93 6.36 -3.20
N MET A 109 6.76 6.19 -4.23
CA MET A 109 7.93 5.32 -4.17
C MET A 109 8.92 5.79 -3.09
N LYS A 110 9.25 7.08 -3.05
CA LYS A 110 10.14 7.68 -2.03
C LYS A 110 9.59 7.52 -0.60
N ILE A 111 8.28 7.71 -0.44
CA ILE A 111 7.61 7.49 0.85
C ILE A 111 7.69 6.02 1.26
N SER A 112 7.46 5.09 0.34
CA SER A 112 7.53 3.66 0.64
C SER A 112 8.94 3.21 1.04
N GLU A 113 9.97 3.74 0.38
CA GLU A 113 11.37 3.42 0.67
C GLU A 113 11.79 3.92 2.06
N SER A 114 11.48 5.18 2.37
CA SER A 114 11.77 5.76 3.68
C SER A 114 10.99 5.08 4.81
N ALA A 115 9.73 4.70 4.57
CA ALA A 115 8.92 3.92 5.51
C ALA A 115 9.52 2.53 5.76
N ALA A 116 9.97 1.84 4.71
CA ALA A 116 10.63 0.54 4.82
C ALA A 116 11.96 0.64 5.57
N HIS A 117 12.75 1.68 5.30
CA HIS A 117 13.99 1.96 6.04
C HIS A 117 13.72 2.20 7.54
N LEU A 118 12.73 3.04 7.86
CA LEU A 118 12.33 3.30 9.24
C LEU A 118 11.84 2.03 9.95
N ALA A 119 11.08 1.16 9.26
CA ALA A 119 10.64 -0.11 9.81
C ALA A 119 11.82 -1.02 10.18
N ARG A 120 12.84 -1.12 9.31
CA ARG A 120 14.07 -1.88 9.59
C ARG A 120 14.81 -1.33 10.82
N LEU A 121 15.00 -0.02 10.90
CA LEU A 121 15.64 0.61 12.06
C LEU A 121 14.88 0.35 13.36
N ARG A 122 13.54 0.39 13.33
CA ARG A 122 12.71 0.05 14.49
C ARG A 122 12.90 -1.40 14.91
N THR A 123 12.95 -2.33 13.97
CA THR A 123 13.20 -3.76 14.26
C THR A 123 14.60 -3.98 14.84
N GLN A 124 15.63 -3.34 14.26
CA GLN A 124 17.01 -3.38 14.78
C GLN A 124 17.10 -2.80 16.20
N ARG A 125 16.45 -1.66 16.46
CA ARG A 125 16.40 -1.07 17.80
C ARG A 125 15.74 -2.01 18.81
N LYS A 126 14.62 -2.64 18.44
CA LYS A 126 13.93 -3.61 19.30
C LYS A 126 14.79 -4.85 19.58
N SER A 127 15.49 -5.38 18.56
CA SER A 127 16.35 -6.55 18.76
C SER A 127 17.58 -6.23 19.62
N LEU A 128 18.19 -5.05 19.46
CA LEU A 128 19.27 -4.59 20.34
C LEU A 128 18.79 -4.38 21.77
N ALA A 129 17.64 -3.76 21.98
CA ALA A 129 17.05 -3.59 23.31
C ALA A 129 16.75 -4.96 23.98
N SER A 130 16.19 -5.91 23.22
CA SER A 130 15.93 -7.27 23.70
C SER A 130 17.22 -8.03 24.03
N ARG A 131 18.27 -7.95 23.20
CA ARG A 131 19.58 -8.55 23.49
C ARG A 131 20.24 -7.92 24.72
N GLY A 132 20.16 -6.60 24.86
CA GLY A 132 20.65 -5.90 26.05
C GLY A 132 19.95 -6.37 27.32
N ALA A 133 18.61 -6.49 27.29
CA ALA A 133 17.85 -7.04 28.41
C ALA A 133 18.22 -8.52 28.71
N GLN A 134 18.44 -9.33 27.68
CA GLN A 134 18.88 -10.72 27.83
C GLN A 134 20.29 -10.83 28.41
N MET A 135 21.23 -9.96 28.03
CA MET A 135 22.57 -9.94 28.60
C MET A 135 22.56 -9.51 30.07
N VAL A 136 21.77 -8.49 30.43
CA VAL A 136 21.63 -8.06 31.82
C VAL A 136 20.99 -9.16 32.67
N SER A 137 19.87 -9.72 32.21
CA SER A 137 19.20 -10.82 32.94
C SER A 137 20.06 -12.07 32.99
N GLY A 138 20.68 -12.50 31.90
CA GLY A 138 21.56 -13.67 31.84
C GLY A 138 22.82 -13.50 32.69
N SER A 139 23.46 -12.33 32.69
CA SER A 139 24.59 -12.04 33.56
C SER A 139 24.19 -12.03 35.03
N MET A 140 23.03 -11.45 35.36
CA MET A 140 22.56 -11.42 36.75
C MET A 140 22.11 -12.80 37.23
N VAL A 141 21.50 -13.60 36.35
CA VAL A 141 21.14 -14.99 36.63
C VAL A 141 22.38 -15.85 36.80
N ASN A 142 23.37 -15.76 35.89
CA ASN A 142 24.61 -16.53 36.01
C ASN A 142 25.40 -16.12 37.26
N ALA A 143 25.53 -14.83 37.55
CA ALA A 143 26.20 -14.37 38.77
C ALA A 143 25.43 -14.78 40.04
N GLY A 144 24.10 -14.81 40.00
CA GLY A 144 23.27 -15.31 41.10
C GLY A 144 23.40 -16.83 41.30
N LEU A 145 23.57 -17.59 40.22
CA LEU A 145 23.82 -19.03 40.27
C LEU A 145 25.22 -19.35 40.78
N GLU A 146 26.25 -18.61 40.33
CA GLU A 146 27.61 -18.72 40.87
C GLU A 146 27.64 -18.41 42.38
N SER A 147 26.91 -17.37 42.80
CA SER A 147 26.72 -17.05 44.23
C SER A 147 25.99 -18.14 45.02
N LEU A 148 25.09 -18.91 44.40
CA LEU A 148 24.37 -19.99 45.06
C LEU A 148 25.24 -21.25 45.17
N ASP A 149 25.94 -21.61 44.09
CA ASP A 149 26.87 -22.73 44.08
C ASP A 149 28.01 -22.53 45.11
N GLU A 150 28.49 -21.30 45.31
CA GLU A 150 29.47 -20.95 46.35
C GLU A 150 28.93 -21.15 47.77
N LEU A 151 27.65 -20.81 48.02
CA LEU A 151 27.01 -21.00 49.32
C LEU A 151 26.75 -22.48 49.62
N ASP A 152 26.28 -23.25 48.64
CA ASP A 152 26.05 -24.69 48.78
C ASP A 152 27.36 -25.45 49.06
N GLU A 153 28.45 -25.06 48.40
CA GLU A 153 29.79 -25.63 48.64
C GLU A 153 30.31 -25.27 50.05
N GLN A 154 30.03 -24.06 50.54
CA GLN A 154 30.39 -23.66 51.90
C GLN A 154 29.58 -24.43 52.95
N GLU A 155 28.27 -24.60 52.75
CA GLU A 155 27.41 -25.39 53.65
C GLU A 155 27.87 -26.85 53.71
N ARG A 156 28.24 -27.44 52.57
CA ARG A 156 28.84 -28.77 52.51
C ARG A 156 30.12 -28.88 53.33
N ARG A 157 31.02 -27.90 53.25
CA ARG A 157 32.25 -27.88 54.04
C ARG A 157 31.96 -27.76 55.54
N GLU A 158 31.01 -26.91 55.92
CA GLU A 158 30.58 -26.79 57.31
C GLU A 158 29.94 -28.09 57.82
N GLU A 159 29.19 -28.80 56.98
CA GLU A 159 28.59 -30.09 57.32
C GLU A 159 29.65 -31.18 57.43
N GLU A 160 30.64 -31.21 56.53
CA GLU A 160 31.81 -32.09 56.61
C GLU A 160 32.63 -31.82 57.87
N GLU A 161 32.87 -30.56 58.23
CA GLU A 161 33.54 -30.16 59.47
C GLU A 161 32.72 -30.53 60.71
N ARG A 162 31.39 -30.36 60.69
CA ARG A 162 30.50 -30.80 61.78
C ARG A 162 30.51 -32.32 61.93
N ASN A 163 30.50 -33.07 60.83
CA ASN A 163 30.56 -34.52 60.84
C ASN A 163 31.93 -35.01 61.35
N LEU A 164 33.03 -34.36 60.93
CA LEU A 164 34.35 -34.62 61.49
C LEU A 164 34.40 -34.28 62.98
N ALA A 165 33.88 -33.14 63.42
CA ALA A 165 33.83 -32.77 64.83
C ALA A 165 32.93 -33.72 65.65
N ALA A 166 31.82 -34.20 65.09
CA ALA A 166 30.97 -35.21 65.71
C ALA A 166 31.70 -36.56 65.83
N SER A 167 32.43 -36.98 64.78
CA SER A 167 33.23 -38.20 64.81
C SER A 167 34.40 -38.11 65.81
N VAL A 168 35.08 -36.95 65.90
CA VAL A 168 36.12 -36.70 66.91
C VAL A 168 35.52 -36.74 68.31
N ARG A 169 34.33 -36.17 68.52
CA ARG A 169 33.62 -36.22 69.79
C ARG A 169 33.19 -37.64 70.18
N GLU A 170 32.83 -38.47 69.20
CA GLU A 170 32.50 -39.89 69.40
C GLU A 170 33.75 -40.70 69.78
N VAL A 171 34.90 -40.45 69.13
CA VAL A 171 36.19 -41.07 69.48
C VAL A 171 36.67 -40.63 70.86
N VAL A 172 36.53 -39.35 71.22
CA VAL A 172 36.86 -38.84 72.56
C VAL A 172 35.89 -39.38 73.64
N SER A 173 34.65 -39.74 73.27
CA SER A 173 33.73 -40.45 74.20
C SER A 173 34.02 -41.95 74.33
N ALA A 174 34.71 -42.55 73.34
CA ALA A 174 35.12 -43.95 73.37
C ALA A 174 36.41 -44.17 74.17
N GLU A 175 37.25 -43.15 74.36
CA GLU A 175 38.48 -43.26 75.16
C GLU A 175 38.26 -43.26 76.68
N ASP A 176 37.09 -42.87 77.18
CA ASP A 176 36.76 -42.96 78.62
C ASP A 176 36.25 -44.36 79.06
N ILE A 177 36.15 -45.34 78.15
CA ILE A 177 35.69 -46.72 78.49
C ILE A 177 36.84 -47.76 78.49
N LEU A 178 38.05 -47.45 77.98
CA LEU A 178 39.16 -48.43 77.90
C LEU A 178 40.21 -48.30 79.02
N ALA A 179 39.83 -47.82 80.20
CA ALA A 179 40.74 -47.72 81.35
C ALA A 179 40.66 -48.89 82.36
N ASN A 180 39.82 -49.92 82.15
CA ASN A 180 39.78 -51.08 83.06
C ASN A 180 39.38 -52.38 82.35
N ASP A 181 40.36 -53.12 81.80
CA ASP A 181 40.31 -54.59 81.84
C ASP A 181 41.72 -55.20 81.65
N PRO A 182 42.26 -55.98 82.60
CA PRO A 182 43.66 -56.41 82.58
C PRO A 182 43.80 -57.83 82.03
N LEU A 183 43.58 -58.05 80.73
CA LEU A 183 43.68 -59.42 80.19
C LEU A 183 43.96 -59.53 78.69
N PHE A 184 44.79 -58.68 78.08
CA PHE A 184 45.33 -58.98 76.74
C PHE A 184 46.71 -58.33 76.52
N GLY A 185 47.71 -58.92 77.16
CA GLY A 185 49.11 -58.65 76.85
C GLY A 185 49.53 -59.43 75.60
N GLY A 186 50.02 -58.71 74.59
CA GLY A 186 50.87 -59.27 73.53
C GLY A 186 50.24 -59.30 72.15
N PHE A 187 50.25 -58.17 71.45
CA PHE A 187 50.30 -58.20 69.98
C PHE A 187 51.22 -57.08 69.48
N ASP A 188 52.38 -57.48 68.98
CA ASP A 188 53.43 -56.61 68.47
C ASP A 188 53.20 -56.32 66.98
N TRP A 189 52.84 -55.08 66.65
CA TRP A 189 52.51 -54.64 65.29
C TRP A 189 53.74 -54.27 64.43
N ASN A 190 54.98 -54.44 64.93
CA ASN A 190 56.19 -54.16 64.14
C ASN A 190 56.56 -55.25 63.10
N SER A 191 55.73 -56.29 62.91
CA SER A 191 56.01 -57.38 61.97
C SER A 191 55.37 -57.22 60.58
N VAL A 192 54.52 -56.21 60.35
CA VAL A 192 53.81 -56.08 59.05
C VAL A 192 54.01 -54.67 58.50
N ASN A 193 55.21 -54.43 57.96
CA ASN A 193 55.45 -53.70 56.70
C ASN A 193 56.80 -52.93 56.73
N PRO A 194 57.93 -53.55 56.32
CA PRO A 194 59.22 -52.84 56.30
C PRO A 194 59.46 -52.03 55.02
N ASN A 195 58.55 -51.98 54.04
CA ASN A 195 58.78 -51.20 52.81
C ASN A 195 57.52 -50.45 52.40
N GLY A 196 57.48 -49.16 52.73
CA GLY A 196 56.42 -48.21 52.39
C GLY A 196 56.18 -48.09 50.87
N ALA A 197 55.30 -48.94 50.35
CA ALA A 197 54.74 -48.82 49.02
C ALA A 197 53.45 -47.98 49.09
N VAL A 198 53.54 -46.74 48.62
CA VAL A 198 52.40 -45.86 48.34
C VAL A 198 51.69 -46.41 47.10
N VAL A 199 50.39 -46.71 47.21
CA VAL A 199 49.56 -47.10 46.08
C VAL A 199 49.12 -45.83 45.35
N ASP A 200 49.64 -45.62 44.13
CA ASP A 200 49.33 -44.50 43.24
C ASP A 200 48.06 -44.78 42.42
N TYR A 201 47.08 -43.87 42.48
CA TYR A 201 45.78 -43.95 41.82
C TYR A 201 45.63 -42.95 40.64
N SER A 202 46.73 -42.54 40.00
CA SER A 202 46.71 -41.57 38.89
C SER A 202 46.32 -42.13 37.50
N GLY A 203 45.76 -43.35 37.40
CA GLY A 203 45.53 -44.04 36.12
C GLY A 203 44.11 -44.08 35.54
N PHE A 204 43.08 -43.47 36.15
CA PHE A 204 41.67 -43.71 35.77
C PHE A 204 41.01 -42.59 34.92
N LEU A 205 41.77 -41.80 34.17
CA LEU A 205 41.19 -40.85 33.20
C LEU A 205 42.08 -40.70 31.96
N GLN A 206 41.85 -41.53 30.93
CA GLN A 206 42.01 -41.15 29.51
C GLN A 206 41.66 -42.33 28.59
N SER A 207 40.45 -42.33 28.02
CA SER A 207 40.15 -42.93 26.71
C SER A 207 38.74 -42.57 26.22
N ARG A 208 38.70 -41.97 25.03
CA ARG A 208 37.57 -41.79 24.09
C ARG A 208 36.76 -40.49 24.14
N VAL A 209 37.42 -39.42 23.69
CA VAL A 209 36.85 -38.51 22.68
C VAL A 209 37.34 -39.00 21.31
N SER A 210 36.45 -38.99 20.30
CA SER A 210 36.68 -39.04 18.83
C SER A 210 36.18 -40.31 18.11
N GLU A 211 34.99 -40.21 17.51
CA GLU A 211 34.62 -40.70 16.15
C GLU A 211 33.21 -40.13 15.84
N ALA A 212 33.13 -39.06 15.03
CA ALA A 212 32.90 -39.10 13.58
C ALA A 212 31.42 -39.43 13.24
N SER A 213 30.57 -38.42 13.00
CA SER A 213 30.24 -37.90 11.65
C SER A 213 29.58 -38.93 10.71
N GLY A 214 28.26 -38.80 10.51
CA GLY A 214 27.50 -39.44 9.44
C GLY A 214 26.16 -38.72 9.21
N SER A 215 26.14 -37.71 8.35
CA SER A 215 25.45 -37.71 7.04
C SER A 215 23.96 -38.08 7.07
N ARG A 216 23.08 -37.08 6.94
CA ARG A 216 21.72 -37.27 6.43
C ARG A 216 21.45 -36.33 5.26
N SER A 217 21.44 -36.95 4.09
CA SER A 217 20.91 -36.49 2.82
C SER A 217 19.37 -36.54 2.79
N GLY A 218 18.78 -35.73 1.91
CA GLY A 218 17.35 -35.72 1.56
C GLY A 218 16.98 -34.34 1.00
N ALA A 219 17.21 -34.03 -0.28
CA ALA A 219 16.52 -34.49 -1.48
C ALA A 219 15.03 -34.12 -1.53
N GLU A 220 14.74 -33.12 -2.38
CA GLU A 220 13.64 -33.03 -3.34
C GLU A 220 12.17 -33.09 -2.86
N ARG A 221 11.43 -32.00 -3.12
CA ARG A 221 10.27 -32.12 -4.02
C ARG A 221 9.82 -30.78 -4.61
N SER A 222 9.83 -30.77 -5.93
CA SER A 222 9.19 -29.83 -6.84
C SER A 222 7.68 -30.02 -6.84
N SER A 223 6.92 -28.92 -6.87
CA SER A 223 5.71 -28.68 -7.68
C SER A 223 5.22 -27.26 -7.41
#